data_AF-A0A415YH59-F1
#
_entry.id   AF-A0A415YH59-F1
#
_cell.length_a   1.000
_cell.length_b   1.000
_cell.length_c   1.000
_cell.angle_alpha   90.00
_cell.angle_beta   90.00
_cell.angle_gamma   90.00
#
_symmetry.space_group_name_H-M   'P 1'
#
loop_
_entity.id
_entity.type
_entity.pdbx_description
1 polymer ?
#
loop_
_entity_poly.entity_id
_entity_poly.type
_entity_poly.pdbx_seq_one_letter_code
_entity_poly.pdbx_strand_id
1 'polypeptide(L)'
;MSETEVFTISIPTDEDGQVLLKCPVCNDLFKVDETVFGDDSVFEIHCPSCGIVSDNYVTDDVLELGMQMVENYANDLIEKEFKKFAKSTKNSLCKFSYRSNYKKHSEQPIKLTIENMTLVEYPCCKRSFKIKPLLRLCGSYCPYCGEKYYGIE
;
A
#
# COMPACT_ATOMS: atom_id res chain seq x y z
N MET A 1 18.29 9.90 20.76
CA MET A 1 17.48 8.73 20.35
C MET A 1 16.45 9.28 19.39
N SER A 2 16.47 8.90 18.12
CA SER A 2 15.43 9.30 17.16
C SER A 2 14.15 8.58 17.53
N GLU A 3 13.14 9.32 18.01
CA GLU A 3 11.79 8.80 18.18
C GLU A 3 11.29 8.36 16.79
N THR A 4 11.07 7.05 16.62
CA THR A 4 10.54 6.49 15.36
C THR A 4 9.03 6.43 15.49
N GLU A 5 8.33 7.16 14.63
CA GLU A 5 6.87 7.18 14.60
C GLU A 5 6.37 6.15 13.59
N VAL A 6 5.43 5.31 14.02
CA VAL A 6 4.88 4.22 13.22
C VAL A 6 3.44 4.57 12.86
N PHE A 7 3.14 4.58 11.57
CA PHE A 7 1.79 4.78 11.06
C PHE A 7 1.25 3.44 10.56
N THR A 8 -0.01 3.15 10.87
CA THR A 8 -0.68 1.91 10.47
C THR A 8 -1.82 2.23 9.52
N ILE A 9 -1.82 1.58 8.36
CA ILE A 9 -2.91 1.68 7.37
C ILE A 9 -3.58 0.32 7.28
N SER A 10 -4.90 0.30 7.47
CA SER A 10 -5.71 -0.90 7.26
C SER A 10 -6.05 -1.05 5.79
N ILE A 11 -5.65 -2.16 5.18
CA ILE A 11 -5.99 -2.52 3.80
C ILE A 11 -7.15 -3.51 3.84
N PRO A 12 -8.31 -3.22 3.21
CA PRO A 12 -9.45 -4.12 3.26
C PRO A 12 -9.27 -5.31 2.32
N THR A 13 -9.81 -6.46 2.73
CA THR A 13 -9.92 -7.67 1.91
C THR A 13 -11.25 -7.71 1.17
N ASP A 14 -11.29 -8.39 0.02
CA ASP A 14 -12.56 -8.66 -0.65
C ASP A 14 -13.35 -9.81 -0.02
N GLU A 15 -14.49 -10.14 -0.62
CA GLU A 15 -15.41 -11.19 -0.14
C GLU A 15 -14.76 -12.58 -0.04
N ASP A 16 -13.66 -12.82 -0.77
CA ASP A 16 -12.90 -14.07 -0.77
C ASP A 16 -11.64 -14.00 0.10
N GLY A 17 -11.51 -12.97 0.95
CA GLY A 17 -10.33 -12.79 1.81
C GLY A 17 -9.08 -12.33 1.06
N GLN A 18 -9.22 -11.77 -0.14
CA GLN A 18 -8.07 -11.39 -0.97
C GLN A 18 -7.77 -9.90 -0.92
N VAL A 19 -6.48 -9.58 -0.81
CA VAL A 19 -5.95 -8.21 -0.75
C VAL A 19 -5.53 -7.75 -2.14
N LEU A 20 -5.91 -6.52 -2.50
CA LEU A 20 -5.52 -5.90 -3.77
C LEU A 20 -4.09 -5.38 -3.72
N LEU A 21 -3.30 -5.77 -4.72
CA LEU A 21 -1.90 -5.45 -4.87
C LEU A 21 -1.62 -4.88 -6.26
N LYS A 22 -0.64 -3.97 -6.32
CA LYS A 22 -0.16 -3.37 -7.57
C LYS A 22 1.33 -3.65 -7.76
N CYS A 23 1.70 -4.15 -8.93
CA CYS A 23 3.11 -4.34 -9.29
C CYS A 23 3.78 -2.99 -9.60
N PRO A 24 4.90 -2.63 -8.94
CA PRO A 24 5.60 -1.38 -9.22
C PRO A 24 6.33 -1.40 -10.58
N VAL A 25 6.60 -2.59 -11.14
CA VAL A 25 7.34 -2.75 -12.39
C VAL A 25 6.44 -2.60 -13.61
N CYS A 26 5.32 -3.32 -13.66
CA CYS A 26 4.42 -3.33 -14.81
C CYS A 26 3.10 -2.59 -14.58
N ASN A 27 2.87 -2.06 -13.37
CA ASN A 27 1.63 -1.39 -12.94
C ASN A 27 0.38 -2.27 -12.99
N ASP A 28 0.53 -3.58 -13.13
CA ASP A 28 -0.61 -4.48 -13.16
C ASP A 28 -1.16 -4.76 -11.77
N LEU A 29 -2.47 -5.02 -11.72
CA LEU A 29 -3.22 -5.26 -10.49
C LEU A 29 -3.56 -6.73 -10.39
N PHE A 30 -3.41 -7.28 -9.19
CA PHE A 30 -3.77 -8.66 -8.86
C PHE A 30 -4.15 -8.73 -7.39
N LYS A 31 -4.84 -9.80 -7.00
CA LYS A 31 -5.13 -10.05 -5.59
C LYS A 31 -4.50 -11.35 -5.14
N VAL A 32 -4.09 -11.41 -3.88
CA VAL A 32 -3.62 -12.62 -3.22
C VAL A 32 -4.35 -12.78 -1.89
N ASP A 33 -4.32 -13.99 -1.35
CA ASP A 33 -4.93 -14.28 -0.05
C ASP A 33 -4.22 -13.51 1.08
N GLU A 34 -4.95 -13.02 2.07
CA GLU A 34 -4.36 -12.31 3.20
C GLU A 34 -3.43 -13.17 4.05
N THR A 35 -3.64 -14.49 4.08
CA THR A 35 -2.84 -15.44 4.87
C THR A 35 -1.37 -15.47 4.44
N VAL A 36 -1.08 -15.01 3.22
CA VAL A 36 0.26 -14.97 2.63
C VAL A 36 1.22 -14.07 3.41
N PHE A 37 0.73 -12.98 3.99
CA PHE A 37 1.58 -12.02 4.72
C PHE A 37 2.08 -12.55 6.07
N GLY A 38 1.63 -13.74 6.48
CA GLY A 38 2.13 -14.47 7.65
C GLY A 38 2.45 -15.94 7.38
N ASP A 39 2.50 -16.36 6.12
CA ASP A 39 2.81 -17.73 5.72
C ASP A 39 4.32 -17.86 5.47
N ASP A 40 5.05 -18.47 6.41
CA ASP A 40 6.49 -18.72 6.31
C ASP A 40 6.89 -19.58 5.09
N SER A 41 5.93 -20.24 4.42
CA SER A 41 6.18 -20.98 3.19
C SER A 41 6.23 -20.10 1.93
N VAL A 42 5.80 -18.84 2.03
CA VAL A 42 5.86 -17.86 0.93
C VAL A 42 7.00 -16.88 1.20
N PHE A 43 8.13 -17.11 0.54
CA PHE A 43 9.31 -16.25 0.66
C PHE A 43 9.16 -14.95 -0.13
N GLU A 44 8.60 -15.03 -1.34
CA GLU A 44 8.51 -13.92 -2.27
C GLU A 44 7.20 -13.98 -3.06
N ILE A 45 6.57 -12.82 -3.26
CA ILE A 45 5.41 -12.69 -4.15
C ILE A 45 5.90 -12.32 -5.54
N HIS A 46 5.52 -13.10 -6.55
CA HIS A 46 5.77 -12.82 -7.96
C HIS A 46 4.60 -12.08 -8.60
N CYS A 47 4.87 -11.12 -9.48
CA CYS A 47 3.79 -10.49 -10.24
C CYS A 47 3.18 -11.49 -11.26
N PRO A 48 1.86 -11.71 -11.29
CA PRO A 48 1.23 -12.61 -12.26
C PRO A 48 1.37 -12.18 -13.72
N SER A 49 1.63 -10.89 -13.95
CA SER A 49 1.75 -10.30 -15.28
C SER A 49 3.17 -10.42 -15.84
N CYS A 50 4.18 -9.99 -15.07
CA CYS A 50 5.58 -9.95 -15.53
C CYS A 50 6.51 -10.99 -14.91
N GLY A 51 6.07 -11.72 -13.88
CA GLY A 51 6.87 -12.76 -13.19
C GLY A 51 7.95 -12.22 -12.25
N ILE A 52 8.15 -10.90 -12.19
CA ILE A 52 9.21 -10.25 -11.40
C ILE A 52 8.76 -10.12 -9.94
N VAL A 53 9.69 -10.38 -9.02
CA VAL A 53 9.54 -10.11 -7.58
C VAL A 53 9.90 -8.64 -7.31
N SER A 54 9.12 -7.99 -6.45
CA SER A 54 9.33 -6.60 -6.04
C SER A 54 9.33 -6.48 -4.52
N ASP A 55 10.05 -5.48 -4.00
CA ASP A 55 10.15 -5.23 -2.56
C ASP A 55 8.80 -4.97 -1.90
N ASN A 56 7.87 -4.39 -2.65
CA ASN A 56 6.51 -4.12 -2.20
C ASN A 56 5.53 -4.12 -3.37
N TYR A 57 4.25 -4.30 -3.05
CA TYR A 57 3.14 -4.32 -4.00
C TYR A 57 2.02 -3.36 -3.60
N VAL A 58 2.41 -2.22 -3.06
CA VAL A 58 1.49 -1.22 -2.50
C VAL A 58 0.72 -0.53 -3.62
N THR A 59 -0.58 -0.37 -3.44
CA THR A 59 -1.46 0.35 -4.35
C THR A 59 -1.30 1.87 -4.17
N ASP A 60 -1.62 2.64 -5.21
CA ASP A 60 -1.37 4.10 -5.21
C ASP A 60 -2.15 4.82 -4.11
N ASP A 61 -3.34 4.35 -3.77
CA ASP A 61 -4.20 4.87 -2.70
C ASP A 61 -3.60 4.64 -1.30
N VAL A 62 -2.99 3.49 -1.05
CA VAL A 62 -2.27 3.20 0.20
C VAL A 62 -1.04 4.10 0.33
N LEU A 63 -0.28 4.26 -0.77
CA LEU A 63 0.89 5.14 -0.79
C LEU A 63 0.47 6.61 -0.54
N GLU A 64 -0.58 7.07 -1.21
CA GLU A 64 -1.10 8.43 -1.06
C GLU A 64 -1.57 8.67 0.38
N LEU A 65 -2.34 7.76 0.97
CA LEU A 65 -2.80 7.88 2.36
C LEU A 65 -1.61 7.94 3.33
N GLY A 66 -0.59 7.09 3.13
CA GLY A 66 0.62 7.12 3.95
C GLY A 66 1.35 8.46 3.88
N MET A 67 1.50 9.02 2.68
CA MET A 67 2.10 10.35 2.50
C MET A 67 1.29 11.44 3.20
N GLN A 68 -0.05 11.41 3.08
CA GLN A 68 -0.93 12.38 3.73
C GLN A 68 -0.85 12.32 5.26
N MET A 69 -0.78 11.12 5.86
CA MET A 69 -0.61 10.94 7.30
C MET A 69 0.74 11.53 7.77
N VAL A 70 1.82 11.24 7.04
CA VAL A 70 3.16 11.77 7.35
C VAL A 70 3.20 13.29 7.24
N GLU A 71 2.61 13.87 6.19
CA GLU A 71 2.55 15.32 6.00
C GLU A 71 1.74 16.00 7.10
N ASN A 72 0.61 15.43 7.49
CA ASN A 72 -0.20 15.93 8.60
C ASN A 72 0.58 15.90 9.93
N TYR A 73 1.25 14.79 10.22
CA TYR A 73 2.06 14.65 11.43
C TYR A 73 3.25 15.63 11.44
N ALA A 74 3.98 15.76 10.34
CA ALA A 74 5.10 16.69 10.23
C ALA A 74 4.66 18.15 10.43
N ASN A 75 3.53 18.54 9.84
CA ASN A 75 2.97 19.88 10.02
C ASN A 75 2.52 20.14 11.46
N ASP A 76 1.94 19.14 12.14
CA ASP A 76 1.59 19.26 13.55
C ASP A 76 2.81 19.49 14.44
N LEU A 77 3.92 18.78 14.17
CA LEU A 77 5.18 18.99 14.89
C LEU A 77 5.72 20.41 14.67
N ILE A 78 5.79 20.85 13.42
CA ILE A 78 6.24 22.21 13.07
C ILE A 78 5.35 23.24 13.78
N GLU A 79 4.03 23.11 13.67
CA GLU A 79 3.08 24.05 14.27
C GLU A 79 3.21 24.09 15.80
N LYS A 80 3.40 22.94 16.45
CA LYS A 80 3.60 22.83 17.90
C LYS A 80 4.88 23.54 18.33
N GLU A 81 6.02 23.25 17.69
CA GLU A 81 7.31 23.83 18.08
C GLU A 81 7.39 25.32 17.77
N PHE A 82 6.91 25.77 16.60
CA PHE A 82 6.90 27.19 16.25
C PHE A 82 5.94 28.00 17.14
N LYS A 83 4.78 27.45 17.54
CA LYS A 83 3.89 28.11 18.52
C LYS A 83 4.52 28.20 19.90
N LYS A 84 5.23 27.15 20.36
CA LYS A 84 5.98 27.20 21.63
C LYS A 84 7.07 28.26 21.59
N PHE A 85 7.84 28.30 20.51
CA PHE A 85 8.89 29.29 20.31
C PHE A 85 8.32 30.72 20.27
N ALA A 86 7.25 30.96 19.51
CA ALA A 86 6.54 32.24 19.49
C ALA A 86 6.06 32.68 20.88
N LYS A 87 5.55 31.76 21.71
CA LYS A 87 5.16 32.05 23.10
C LYS A 87 6.36 32.43 23.97
N SER A 88 7.50 31.74 23.81
CA SER A 88 8.71 32.00 24.60
C SER A 88 9.32 33.39 24.33
N THR A 89 9.16 33.92 23.11
CA THR A 89 9.73 35.22 22.70
C THR A 89 8.81 36.42 22.98
N LYS A 90 7.66 36.23 23.64
CA LYS A 90 6.70 37.33 23.88
C LYS A 90 7.27 38.46 24.76
N ASN A 91 8.14 38.11 25.70
CA ASN A 91 8.76 39.03 26.66
C ASN A 91 10.23 39.35 26.32
N SER A 92 10.74 38.90 25.19
CA SER A 92 12.10 39.21 24.73
C SER A 92 12.14 40.47 23.86
N LEU A 93 13.36 40.99 23.65
CA LEU A 93 13.61 42.17 22.81
C LEU A 93 13.21 41.96 21.34
N CYS A 94 13.29 40.72 20.85
CA CYS A 94 12.76 40.31 19.55
C CYS A 94 11.51 39.44 19.75
N LYS A 95 10.40 39.80 19.11
CA LYS A 95 9.15 39.05 19.15
C LYS A 95 8.99 38.23 17.89
N PHE A 96 8.81 36.92 18.04
CA PHE A 96 8.49 36.02 16.94
C PHE A 96 7.00 35.67 16.95
N SER A 97 6.38 35.67 15.77
CA SER A 97 4.99 35.23 15.59
C SER A 97 4.90 34.21 14.48
N TYR A 98 4.17 33.13 14.72
CA TYR A 98 3.90 32.09 13.74
C TYR A 98 2.43 32.09 13.34
N ARG A 99 2.17 31.99 12.03
CA ARG A 99 0.85 31.73 11.44
C ARG A 99 1.02 30.70 10.34
N SER A 100 0.17 29.68 10.32
CA SER A 100 0.10 28.69 9.25
C SER A 100 -1.23 28.81 8.53
N ASN A 101 -1.21 28.59 7.21
CA ASN A 101 -2.40 28.39 6.38
C ASN A 101 -2.54 26.92 5.93
N TYR A 102 -1.73 26.03 6.48
CA TYR A 102 -1.79 24.60 6.18
C TYR A 102 -3.17 24.03 6.53
N LYS A 103 -3.73 23.28 5.59
CA LYS A 103 -4.98 22.53 5.79
C LYS A 103 -4.61 21.06 5.76
N LYS A 104 -4.94 20.35 6.83
CA LYS A 104 -4.69 18.92 6.91
C LYS A 104 -5.36 18.18 5.77
N HIS A 105 -4.64 17.20 5.23
CA HIS A 105 -5.21 16.22 4.31
C HIS A 105 -6.24 15.36 5.04
N SER A 106 -7.23 14.88 4.29
CA SER A 106 -8.25 13.98 4.83
C SER A 106 -7.73 12.55 4.83
N GLU A 107 -7.48 11.98 6.00
CA GLU A 107 -7.03 10.58 6.16
C GLU A 107 -8.24 9.62 6.09
N GLN A 108 -8.82 9.46 4.90
CA GLN A 108 -9.93 8.53 4.71
C GLN A 108 -9.42 7.09 4.64
N PRO A 109 -10.14 6.11 5.21
CA PRO A 109 -9.76 4.71 5.10
C PRO A 109 -9.80 4.25 3.64
N ILE A 110 -8.89 3.33 3.30
CA ILE A 110 -8.86 2.68 2.00
C ILE A 110 -10.18 1.95 1.76
N LYS A 111 -10.77 2.18 0.59
CA LYS A 111 -12.01 1.52 0.17
C LYS A 111 -11.68 0.36 -0.75
N LEU A 112 -12.49 -0.69 -0.67
CA LEU A 112 -12.38 -1.81 -1.61
C LEU A 112 -12.64 -1.34 -3.03
N THR A 113 -11.63 -1.48 -3.89
CA THR A 113 -11.80 -1.24 -5.32
C THR A 113 -12.38 -2.49 -5.97
N ILE A 114 -13.53 -2.32 -6.64
CA ILE A 114 -14.18 -3.37 -7.40
C ILE A 114 -13.51 -3.44 -8.78
N GLU A 115 -12.47 -4.26 -8.88
CA GLU A 115 -11.81 -4.60 -10.13
C GLU A 115 -12.46 -5.84 -10.75
N ASN A 116 -12.66 -5.82 -12.07
CA ASN A 116 -13.14 -7.00 -12.80
C ASN A 116 -12.00 -8.02 -12.94
N MET A 117 -11.89 -8.89 -11.95
CA MET A 117 -10.89 -9.96 -11.88
C MET A 117 -11.56 -11.32 -11.85
N THR A 118 -10.85 -12.33 -12.35
CA THR A 118 -11.31 -13.72 -12.37
C THR A 118 -10.44 -14.55 -11.46
N LEU A 119 -11.07 -15.41 -10.66
CA LEU A 119 -10.37 -16.38 -9.82
C LEU A 119 -9.78 -17.47 -10.73
N VAL A 120 -8.48 -17.71 -10.58
CA VAL A 120 -7.75 -18.76 -11.32
C VAL A 120 -7.05 -19.65 -10.32
N GLU A 121 -7.25 -20.95 -10.47
CA GLU A 121 -6.52 -21.98 -9.70
C GLU A 121 -5.25 -22.37 -10.45
N TYR A 122 -4.11 -22.30 -9.76
CA TYR A 122 -2.81 -22.62 -10.34
C TYR A 122 -2.37 -24.03 -9.93
N PRO A 123 -2.17 -24.96 -10.89
CA PRO A 123 -1.86 -26.36 -10.59
C PRO A 123 -0.55 -26.57 -9.81
N CYS A 124 0.43 -25.67 -10.00
CA CYS A 124 1.76 -25.75 -9.38
C CYS A 124 1.70 -25.70 -7.84
N CYS A 125 0.88 -24.80 -7.30
CA CYS A 125 0.75 -24.59 -5.85
C CYS A 125 -0.61 -25.06 -5.31
N LYS A 126 -1.56 -25.42 -6.18
CA LYS A 126 -2.97 -25.69 -5.84
C LYS A 126 -3.60 -24.56 -5.03
N ARG A 127 -3.25 -23.33 -5.38
CA ARG A 127 -3.76 -22.10 -4.77
C ARG A 127 -4.52 -21.31 -5.82
N SER A 128 -5.57 -20.61 -5.37
CA SER A 128 -6.42 -19.78 -6.23
C SER A 128 -6.28 -18.31 -5.89
N PHE A 129 -6.22 -17.45 -6.90
CA PHE A 129 -6.15 -16.00 -6.70
C PHE A 129 -6.73 -15.24 -7.88
N LYS A 130 -7.13 -13.98 -7.65
CA LYS A 130 -7.80 -13.15 -8.64
C LYS A 130 -6.78 -12.38 -9.48
N ILE A 131 -6.90 -12.55 -10.80
CA ILE A 131 -6.11 -11.83 -11.81
C ILE A 131 -7.03 -11.19 -12.85
N LYS A 132 -6.50 -10.31 -13.69
CA LYS A 132 -7.26 -9.78 -14.83
C LYS A 132 -7.66 -10.92 -15.79
N PRO A 133 -8.88 -10.91 -16.34
CA PRO A 133 -9.35 -11.94 -17.28
C PRO A 133 -8.42 -12.18 -18.47
N LEU A 134 -7.75 -11.14 -18.97
CA LEU A 134 -6.79 -11.25 -20.06
C LEU A 134 -5.59 -12.15 -19.71
N LEU A 135 -5.10 -12.07 -18.47
CA LEU A 135 -3.99 -12.90 -17.98
C LEU A 135 -4.36 -14.37 -17.83
N ARG A 136 -5.65 -14.67 -17.60
CA ARG A 136 -6.16 -16.04 -17.60
C ARG A 136 -6.12 -16.66 -19.00
N LEU A 137 -6.32 -15.85 -20.05
CA LEU A 137 -6.36 -16.30 -21.44
C LEU A 137 -4.97 -16.37 -22.08
N CYS A 138 -4.13 -15.35 -21.87
CA CYS A 138 -2.82 -15.25 -22.51
C CYS A 138 -1.68 -15.96 -21.73
N GLY A 139 -2.00 -16.47 -20.54
CA GLY A 139 -1.04 -17.00 -19.60
C GLY A 139 -0.54 -15.95 -18.60
N SER A 140 -0.10 -16.44 -17.45
CA SER A 140 0.29 -15.66 -16.27
C SER A 140 1.28 -16.44 -15.41
N TYR A 141 1.90 -15.79 -14.45
CA TYR A 141 2.83 -16.41 -13.51
C TYR A 141 2.15 -16.66 -12.16
N CYS A 142 2.49 -17.77 -11.51
CA CYS A 142 2.05 -18.01 -10.14
C CYS A 142 2.72 -17.01 -9.17
N PRO A 143 1.97 -16.25 -8.36
CA PRO A 143 2.51 -15.34 -7.36
C PRO A 143 3.35 -16.03 -6.30
N TYR A 144 3.19 -17.34 -6.10
CA TYR A 144 3.87 -18.05 -5.01
C TYR A 144 5.16 -18.73 -5.42
N CYS A 145 5.24 -19.25 -6.65
CA CYS A 145 6.41 -20.00 -7.11
C CYS A 145 7.02 -19.47 -8.42
N GLY A 146 6.41 -18.45 -9.03
CA GLY A 146 6.86 -17.88 -10.30
C GLY A 146 6.64 -18.79 -11.51
N GLU A 147 6.05 -19.97 -11.34
CA GLU A 147 5.82 -20.89 -12.46
C GLU A 147 4.80 -20.32 -13.44
N LYS A 148 5.10 -20.44 -14.75
CA LYS A 148 4.24 -19.91 -15.81
C LYS A 148 3.06 -20.86 -16.06
N TYR A 149 1.87 -20.33 -15.90
CA TYR A 149 0.61 -20.90 -16.34
C TYR A 149 0.30 -20.43 -17.77
N TYR A 150 0.10 -21.36 -18.70
CA TYR A 150 -0.07 -21.04 -20.13
C TYR A 150 -1.49 -20.61 -20.53
N GLY A 151 -2.41 -20.48 -19.57
CA GLY A 151 -3.80 -20.15 -19.82
C GLY A 151 -4.67 -21.40 -20.07
N ILE A 152 -5.93 -21.16 -20.40
CA ILE A 152 -6.89 -22.21 -20.77
C ILE A 152 -7.02 -22.19 -22.29
N GLU A 153 -6.82 -23.33 -22.94
CA GLU A 153 -7.16 -23.53 -24.36
C GLU A 153 -8.67 -23.43 -24.61
#